data_AF-A0A6L9QE75-F1
#
_entry.id   AF-A0A6L9QE75-F1
#
_cell.length_a   1.000
_cell.length_b   1.000
_cell.length_c   1.000
_cell.angle_alpha   90.00
_cell.angle_beta   90.00
_cell.angle_gamma   90.00
#
_symmetry.space_group_name_H-M   'P 1'
#
loop_
_entity.id
_entity.type
_entity.pdbx_description
1 polymer ?
#
loop_
_entity_poly.entity_id
_entity_poly.type
_entity_poly.pdbx_seq_one_letter_code
_entity_poly.pdbx_strand_id
1 'polypeptide(L)' 'MRVVVAPDSFKGSLSAAEVCAAVEAGVRRAVPRAEVAAVPMADGGEGTLDCFLRARGGDAVE' A
#
# COMPACT_ATOMS: atom_id res chain seq x y z
N MET A 1 6.31 17.96 4.40
CA MET A 1 6.67 16.66 5.03
C MET A 1 6.41 15.59 3.99
N ARG A 2 7.33 14.64 3.81
CA ARG A 2 7.16 13.49 2.92
C ARG A 2 7.02 12.23 3.76
N VAL A 3 6.00 11.42 3.47
CA VAL A 3 5.69 10.19 4.20
C VAL A 3 5.62 9.03 3.21
N VAL A 4 6.40 7.98 3.46
CA VAL A 4 6.27 6.70 2.74
C VAL A 4 5.44 5.77 3.59
N VAL A 5 4.39 5.21 3.00
CA VAL A 5 3.49 4.24 3.64
C VAL A 5 3.75 2.90 2.97
N ALA A 6 4.50 2.01 3.65
CA ALA A 6 4.90 0.71 3.12
C ALA A 6 4.49 -0.48 4.01
N PRO A 7 3.19 -0.67 4.29
CA PRO A 7 2.68 -1.75 5.13
C PRO A 7 2.54 -3.07 4.37
N ASP A 8 2.50 -4.16 5.14
CA ASP A 8 1.96 -5.45 4.70
C ASP A 8 0.44 -5.52 4.97
N SER A 9 -0.21 -6.54 4.42
CA SER A 9 -1.62 -6.85 4.64
C SER A 9 -1.93 -7.22 6.10
N PHE A 10 -3.17 -6.95 6.51
CA PHE A 10 -3.74 -7.52 7.72
C PHE A 10 -4.45 -8.81 7.34
N LYS A 11 -3.78 -9.95 7.54
CA LYS A 11 -4.27 -11.27 7.12
C LYS A 11 -5.72 -11.52 7.53
N GLY A 12 -6.57 -11.81 6.55
CA GLY A 12 -8.01 -12.06 6.76
C GLY A 12 -8.84 -10.81 7.03
N SER A 13 -8.29 -9.59 6.86
CA SER A 13 -8.97 -8.33 7.11
C SER A 13 -8.77 -7.31 5.99
N LEU A 14 -7.57 -6.74 5.86
CA LEU A 14 -7.28 -5.68 4.88
C LEU A 14 -6.10 -6.08 4.01
N SER A 15 -6.20 -5.87 2.70
CA SER A 15 -5.06 -5.91 1.79
C SER A 15 -4.05 -4.80 2.13
N ALA A 16 -2.79 -4.97 1.72
CA ALA A 16 -1.75 -3.95 1.93
C ALA A 16 -2.14 -2.58 1.32
N ALA A 17 -2.86 -2.57 0.20
CA ALA A 17 -3.37 -1.33 -0.41
C ALA A 17 -4.47 -0.65 0.41
N GLU A 18 -5.38 -1.41 1.01
CA GLU A 18 -6.40 -0.85 1.89
C GLU A 18 -5.77 -0.25 3.16
N VAL A 19 -4.74 -0.91 3.71
CA VAL A 19 -3.95 -0.35 4.82
C VAL A 19 -3.27 0.95 4.38
N CYS A 20 -2.66 1.00 3.18
CA CYS A 20 -2.07 2.22 2.64
C CYS A 20 -3.08 3.37 2.58
N ALA A 21 -4.27 3.12 2.04
CA ALA A 21 -5.33 4.12 1.90
C ALA A 21 -5.80 4.65 3.27
N ALA A 22 -5.97 3.76 4.25
CA ALA A 22 -6.38 4.14 5.60
C ALA A 22 -5.32 5.01 6.31
N VAL A 23 -4.03 4.64 6.18
CA VAL A 23 -2.92 5.41 6.75
C VAL A 23 -2.77 6.75 6.04
N GLU A 24 -2.84 6.79 4.71
CA GLU A 24 -2.77 8.03 3.94
C GLU A 24 -3.89 9.02 4.36
N ALA A 25 -5.12 8.52 4.53
CA ALA A 25 -6.23 9.34 5.02
C ALA A 25 -5.95 9.90 6.42
N GLY A 26 -5.37 9.09 7.32
CA GLY A 26 -4.96 9.53 8.65
C GLY A 26 -3.87 10.61 8.60
N VAL A 27 -2.84 10.41 7.79
CA VAL A 27 -1.75 11.36 7.58
C VAL A 27 -2.27 12.69 7.05
N ARG A 28 -3.13 12.67 6.02
CA ARG A 28 -3.72 13.89 5.45
C ARG A 28 -4.67 14.61 6.41
N ARG A 29 -5.34 13.91 7.32
CA ARG A 29 -6.14 14.56 8.39
C ARG A 29 -5.25 15.33 9.37
N ALA A 30 -4.11 14.75 9.76
CA ALA A 30 -3.20 15.38 10.72
C ALA A 30 -2.29 16.45 10.09
N VAL A 31 -1.86 16.22 8.85
CA VAL A 31 -0.95 17.09 8.09
C VAL A 31 -1.49 17.23 6.66
N PRO A 32 -2.40 18.19 6.41
CA PRO A 32 -3.12 18.31 5.12
C PRO A 32 -2.23 18.49 3.87
N ARG A 33 -1.01 18.97 4.05
CA ARG A 33 -0.03 19.19 2.96
C ARG A 33 1.07 18.13 2.93
N ALA A 34 0.89 16.99 3.60
CA ALA A 34 1.84 15.90 3.50
C ALA A 34 1.82 15.31 2.07
N GLU A 35 3.01 15.11 1.52
CA GLU A 35 3.19 14.30 0.31
C GLU A 35 3.30 12.84 0.75
N VAL A 36 2.35 12.00 0.33
CA VAL A 36 2.28 10.58 0.73
C VAL A 36 2.57 9.71 -0.48
N ALA A 37 3.54 8.80 -0.33
CA ALA A 37 3.82 7.74 -1.28
C ALA A 37 3.32 6.41 -0.70
N ALA A 38 2.27 5.85 -1.29
CA ALA A 38 1.72 4.54 -0.93
C ALA A 38 2.47 3.43 -1.68
N VAL A 39 3.05 2.51 -0.93
CA VAL A 39 3.88 1.40 -1.45
C VAL A 39 3.43 0.11 -0.77
N PRO A 40 2.30 -0.50 -1.17
CA PRO A 40 1.84 -1.75 -0.57
C PRO A 40 2.90 -2.84 -0.72
N MET A 41 3.20 -3.54 0.38
CA MET A 41 4.24 -4.56 0.46
C MET A 41 3.65 -5.95 0.70
N ALA A 42 4.46 -6.96 0.40
CA ALA A 42 4.23 -8.36 0.73
C ALA A 42 5.57 -9.06 0.97
N ASP A 43 5.54 -10.18 1.69
CA ASP A 43 6.74 -10.92 2.13
C ASP A 43 7.05 -12.18 1.30
N GLY A 44 6.28 -12.43 0.23
CA GLY A 44 6.34 -13.67 -0.56
C GLY A 44 5.10 -14.54 -0.40
N GLY A 45 4.21 -14.23 0.54
CA GLY A 45 2.91 -14.88 0.69
C GLY A 45 1.84 -14.41 -0.29
N GLU A 46 0.58 -14.60 0.12
CA GLU A 46 -0.60 -14.10 -0.59
C GLU A 46 -0.54 -12.59 -0.79
N GLY A 47 -0.95 -12.11 -1.96
CA GLY A 47 -0.90 -10.67 -2.30
C GLY A 47 0.44 -10.19 -2.85
N THR A 48 1.48 -11.03 -2.89
CA THR A 48 2.78 -10.66 -3.46
C THR A 48 2.71 -10.27 -4.93
N LEU A 49 1.94 -11.02 -5.74
CA LEU A 49 1.74 -10.71 -7.15
C LEU A 49 1.10 -9.32 -7.33
N ASP A 50 0.03 -9.02 -6.59
CA ASP A 50 -0.67 -7.74 -6.65
C ASP A 50 0.27 -6.57 -6.27
N CYS A 51 1.05 -6.72 -5.21
CA CYS A 51 2.04 -5.71 -4.81
C CYS A 51 3.09 -5.48 -5.92
N PHE A 52 3.56 -6.55 -6.56
CA PHE A 52 4.57 -6.46 -7.61
C PHE A 52 4.01 -5.82 -8.89
N LEU A 53 2.80 -6.21 -9.31
CA LEU A 53 2.11 -5.63 -10.47
C LEU A 53 1.88 -4.13 -10.28
N ARG A 54 1.44 -3.69 -9.08
CA ARG A 54 1.31 -2.27 -8.77
C ARG A 54 2.65 -1.52 -8.78
N ALA A 55 3.71 -2.13 -8.27
CA ALA A 55 5.02 -1.49 -8.19
C ALA A 55 5.70 -1.33 -9.55
N ARG A 56 5.43 -2.24 -10.50
CA ARG A 56 6.15 -2.33 -11.79
C ARG A 56 5.29 -2.04 -13.02
N GLY A 57 3.96 -1.95 -12.88
CA GLY A 57 3.03 -1.70 -13.98
C GLY A 57 2.94 -2.88 -14.95
N GLY A 58 2.68 -4.08 -14.42
CA GLY A 58 2.51 -5.30 -15.22
C GLY A 58 1.07 -5.80 -15.21
N ASP A 59 0.81 -6.77 -16.09
CA ASP A 59 -0.47 -7.48 -16.18
C ASP A 59 -0.32 -8.94 -15.71
N ALA A 60 -1.34 -9.46 -15.04
CA ALA A 60 -1.42 -10.89 -14.76
C ALA A 60 -1.74 -11.65 -16.04
N VAL A 61 -1.11 -12.81 -16.23
CA VAL A 61 -1.37 -13.72 -17.35
C VAL A 61 -1.95 -15.01 -16.77
N GLU A 62 -3.05 -15.48 -17.35
CA GLU A 62 -3.70 -16.75 -17.01
C GLU A 62 -3.18 -17.92 -17.85
#